data_AF-A0A5Q2U8J6-F1
#
_entry.id   AF-A0A5Q2U8J6-F1
#
_cell.length_a   1.000
_cell.length_b   1.000
_cell.length_c   1.000
_cell.angle_alpha   90.00
_cell.angle_beta   90.00
_cell.angle_gamma   90.00
#
_symmetry.space_group_name_H-M   'P 1'
#
loop_
_entity.id
_entity.type
_entity.pdbx_description
1 polymer ?
#
loop_
_entity_poly.entity_id
_entity_poly.type
_entity_poly.pdbx_seq_one_letter_code
_entity_poly.pdbx_strand_id
1 'polypeptide(L)'
;MRLVQFEVSNGERRVGVVEGSQVREVLSAHSVRELALAAIEAGVGLVQQVQSLGLGDSHHYAELLADLKILPPLDHPDPAHMLISGTGLTHLGSASARDKMHQQAGDDSALTDTMRIFRWGVEGGKPAAGQAGVQPEWFYKGDGSIVVRPGAAFPVPPFAEDAGEEPEIGGLYVIGHDRKPYRLGFAVGNEFSDHVMERKNYLYLAHSKLRSCSYGPELRVGELPRHLAGTSRILRNGEAIWQNEFLSGEANMCHSLENLEYHHFKYSQFLKPGDVHIHFFGTATLSFADGIRTQPGDVFEISQAEFGAPLVNRVGSADAAFEPGDVITL
;
A
#
# COMPACT_ATOMS: atom_id res chain seq x y z
N MET A 1 12.97 -12.70 -6.08
CA MET A 1 13.90 -11.56 -5.98
C MET A 1 13.20 -10.46 -5.20
N ARG A 2 13.92 -9.76 -4.32
CA ARG A 2 13.41 -8.60 -3.58
C ARG A 2 14.28 -7.39 -3.88
N LEU A 3 13.64 -6.29 -4.25
CA LEU A 3 14.29 -5.03 -4.63
C LEU A 3 14.00 -3.96 -3.59
N VAL A 4 14.98 -3.12 -3.31
CA VAL A 4 14.85 -1.90 -2.50
C VAL A 4 15.38 -0.72 -3.28
N GLN A 5 14.83 0.47 -3.01
CA GLN A 5 15.47 1.74 -3.36
C GLN A 5 16.09 2.31 -2.08
N PHE A 6 17.29 2.87 -2.16
CA PHE A 6 17.97 3.41 -0.98
C PHE A 6 18.90 4.57 -1.34
N GLU A 7 19.30 5.34 -0.34
CA GLU A 7 20.30 6.40 -0.45
C GLU A 7 21.63 5.92 0.14
N VAL A 8 22.73 6.10 -0.59
CA VAL A 8 24.08 5.88 -0.04
C VAL A 8 24.56 7.11 0.74
N SER A 9 25.75 7.04 1.36
CA SER A 9 26.24 8.07 2.28
C SER A 9 26.36 9.48 1.67
N ASN A 10 26.59 9.58 0.35
CA ASN A 10 26.64 10.86 -0.36
C ASN A 10 25.23 11.41 -0.74
N GLY A 11 24.16 10.72 -0.37
CA GLY A 11 22.77 11.10 -0.65
C GLY A 11 22.26 10.64 -2.02
N GLU A 12 23.09 9.98 -2.84
CA GLU A 12 22.65 9.47 -4.13
C GLU A 12 21.74 8.25 -3.98
N ARG A 13 20.72 8.21 -4.83
CA ARG A 13 19.79 7.09 -4.93
C ARG A 13 20.44 5.90 -5.66
N ARG A 14 20.13 4.69 -5.17
CA ARG A 14 20.46 3.39 -5.77
C ARG A 14 19.26 2.45 -5.72
N VAL A 15 19.29 1.44 -6.58
CA VAL A 15 18.46 0.24 -6.48
C VAL A 15 19.33 -0.91 -6.01
N GLY A 16 18.82 -1.77 -5.14
CA GLY A 16 19.55 -2.96 -4.70
C GLY A 16 18.70 -4.22 -4.61
N VAL A 17 19.35 -5.36 -4.78
CA VAL A 17 18.79 -6.69 -4.51
C VAL A 17 19.10 -7.08 -3.08
N VAL A 18 18.08 -7.51 -2.33
CA VAL A 18 18.25 -7.98 -0.95
C VAL A 18 18.72 -9.44 -0.96
N GLU A 19 19.90 -9.69 -0.39
CA GLU A 19 20.53 -11.00 -0.23
C GLU A 19 20.86 -11.26 1.25
N GLY A 20 19.93 -11.87 1.98
CA GLY A 20 20.08 -12.11 3.42
C GLY A 20 20.15 -10.78 4.20
N SER A 21 21.29 -10.50 4.82
CA SER A 21 21.54 -9.26 5.58
C SER A 21 22.17 -8.14 4.74
N GLN A 22 22.37 -8.37 3.44
CA GLN A 22 23.03 -7.43 2.54
C GLN A 22 22.07 -6.89 1.47
N VAL A 23 22.34 -5.68 1.01
CA VAL A 23 21.75 -5.09 -0.19
C VAL A 23 22.86 -4.94 -1.23
N ARG A 24 22.72 -5.63 -2.37
CA ARG A 24 23.67 -5.56 -3.49
C ARG A 24 23.17 -4.54 -4.52
N GLU A 25 23.96 -3.52 -4.81
CA GLU A 25 23.59 -2.51 -5.81
C GLU A 25 23.35 -3.13 -7.18
N VAL A 26 22.28 -2.72 -7.85
CA VAL A 26 22.07 -3.00 -9.27
C VAL A 26 22.85 -1.95 -10.06
N LEU A 27 23.81 -2.39 -10.89
CA LEU A 27 24.69 -1.48 -11.61
C LEU A 27 23.88 -0.58 -12.57
N SER A 28 24.26 0.69 -12.65
CA SER A 28 23.66 1.69 -13.54
C SER A 28 22.14 1.94 -13.34
N ALA A 29 21.58 1.54 -12.20
CA ALA A 29 20.17 1.69 -11.87
C ALA A 29 19.95 2.72 -10.75
N HIS A 30 19.13 3.75 -11.02
CA HIS A 30 18.82 4.78 -10.04
C HIS A 30 17.40 4.67 -9.49
N SER A 31 16.47 4.06 -10.22
CA SER A 31 15.13 3.72 -9.70
C SER A 31 14.60 2.41 -10.26
N VAL A 32 13.70 1.77 -9.51
CA VAL A 32 12.97 0.57 -9.96
C VAL A 32 12.05 0.92 -11.13
N ARG A 33 11.53 2.15 -11.19
CA ARG A 33 10.74 2.63 -12.33
C ARG A 33 11.56 2.62 -13.62
N GLU A 34 12.78 3.15 -13.60
CA GLU A 34 13.68 3.13 -14.78
C GLU A 34 14.02 1.70 -15.20
N LEU A 35 14.34 0.83 -14.24
CA LEU A 35 14.57 -0.59 -14.50
C LEU A 35 13.37 -1.25 -15.18
N ALA A 36 12.16 -0.98 -14.69
CA ALA A 36 10.93 -1.52 -15.24
C ALA A 36 10.67 -1.03 -16.66
N LEU A 37 10.82 0.28 -16.92
CA LEU A 37 10.63 0.85 -18.25
C LEU A 37 11.65 0.30 -19.25
N ALA A 38 12.93 0.18 -18.85
CA ALA A 38 13.96 -0.44 -19.68
C ALA A 38 13.68 -1.92 -19.95
N ALA A 39 13.19 -2.67 -18.97
CA ALA A 39 12.79 -4.07 -19.14
C ALA A 39 11.63 -4.20 -20.15
N ILE A 40 10.63 -3.32 -20.06
CA ILE A 40 9.49 -3.26 -20.99
C ILE A 40 9.97 -2.95 -22.41
N GLU A 41 10.83 -1.95 -22.58
CA GLU A 41 11.40 -1.57 -23.88
C GLU A 41 12.21 -2.72 -24.51
N ALA A 42 12.99 -3.44 -23.69
CA ALA A 42 13.77 -4.59 -24.14
C ALA A 42 12.95 -5.88 -24.31
N GLY A 43 11.67 -5.89 -23.92
CA GLY A 43 10.81 -7.08 -23.99
C GLY A 43 11.21 -8.21 -23.05
N VAL A 44 11.83 -7.88 -21.91
CA VAL A 44 12.32 -8.85 -20.90
C VAL A 44 11.64 -8.64 -19.55
N GLY A 45 11.74 -9.65 -18.67
CA GLY A 45 11.25 -9.52 -17.29
C GLY A 45 12.16 -8.67 -16.42
N LEU A 46 11.62 -8.05 -15.36
CA LEU A 46 12.37 -7.21 -14.43
C LEU A 46 13.57 -7.94 -13.79
N VAL A 47 13.40 -9.23 -13.44
CA VAL A 47 14.49 -10.07 -12.90
C VAL A 47 15.64 -10.21 -13.91
N GLN A 48 15.31 -10.44 -15.18
CA GLN A 48 16.29 -10.59 -16.26
C GLN A 48 17.02 -9.25 -16.51
N GLN A 49 16.30 -8.13 -16.43
CA GLN A 49 16.90 -6.80 -16.56
C GLN A 49 17.87 -6.48 -15.41
N VAL A 50 17.53 -6.84 -14.17
CA VAL A 50 18.46 -6.70 -13.03
C VAL A 50 19.71 -7.57 -13.23
N GLN A 51 19.54 -8.81 -13.70
CA GLN A 51 20.64 -9.73 -13.95
C GLN A 51 21.56 -9.28 -15.09
N SER A 52 21.01 -8.65 -16.14
CA SER A 52 21.79 -8.18 -17.30
C SER A 52 22.69 -7.01 -16.96
N LEU A 53 22.24 -6.13 -16.04
CA LEU A 53 23.06 -5.04 -15.52
C LEU A 53 24.15 -5.53 -14.56
N GLY A 54 23.86 -6.60 -13.80
CA GLY A 54 24.78 -7.15 -12.81
C GLY A 54 24.73 -6.40 -11.47
N LEU A 55 25.43 -6.97 -10.48
CA LEU A 55 25.44 -6.47 -9.11
C LEU A 55 26.80 -5.90 -8.71
N GLY A 56 26.78 -4.73 -8.07
CA GLY A 56 27.95 -4.01 -7.59
C GLY A 56 28.17 -4.14 -6.08
N ASP A 57 28.43 -2.99 -5.46
CA ASP A 57 28.76 -2.85 -4.04
C ASP A 57 27.69 -3.45 -3.12
N SER A 58 28.12 -3.81 -1.91
CA SER A 58 27.29 -4.44 -0.88
C SER A 58 27.14 -3.53 0.32
N HIS A 59 25.90 -3.40 0.80
CA HIS A 59 25.54 -2.55 1.94
C HIS A 59 24.85 -3.36 3.02
N HIS A 60 25.12 -3.05 4.29
CA HIS A 60 24.46 -3.72 5.41
C HIS A 60 23.00 -3.25 5.51
N TYR A 61 22.06 -4.17 5.31
CA TYR A 61 20.65 -3.80 5.20
C TYR A 61 20.09 -3.23 6.50
N ALA A 62 20.50 -3.80 7.64
CA ALA A 62 20.09 -3.34 8.95
C ALA A 62 20.54 -1.89 9.23
N GLU A 63 21.72 -1.49 8.74
CA GLU A 63 22.22 -0.12 8.86
C GLU A 63 21.38 0.84 8.00
N LEU A 64 21.09 0.47 6.74
CA LEU A 64 20.24 1.27 5.87
C LEU A 64 18.84 1.50 6.46
N LEU A 65 18.25 0.49 7.11
CA LEU A 65 16.97 0.61 7.80
C LEU A 65 17.08 1.50 9.04
N ALA A 66 18.11 1.29 9.88
CA ALA A 66 18.33 2.06 11.10
C ALA A 66 18.59 3.55 10.83
N ASP A 67 19.33 3.85 9.76
CA ASP A 67 19.68 5.20 9.33
C ASP A 67 18.60 5.87 8.47
N LEU A 68 17.44 5.22 8.29
CA LEU A 68 16.31 5.71 7.48
C LEU A 68 16.71 6.03 6.04
N LYS A 69 17.59 5.21 5.46
CA LYS A 69 18.11 5.34 4.09
C LYS A 69 17.30 4.56 3.06
N ILE A 70 16.41 3.67 3.50
CA ILE A 70 15.50 2.97 2.61
C ILE A 70 14.38 3.91 2.13
N LEU A 71 14.13 3.87 0.83
CA LEU A 71 13.08 4.61 0.13
C LEU A 71 11.90 3.67 -0.17
N PRO A 72 10.71 4.20 -0.53
CA PRO A 72 9.66 3.39 -1.13
C PRO A 72 10.23 2.59 -2.31
N PRO A 73 9.93 1.29 -2.44
CA PRO A 73 10.59 0.43 -3.42
C PRO A 73 10.14 0.70 -4.87
N LEU A 74 9.14 1.54 -5.08
CA LEU A 74 8.74 2.09 -6.37
C LEU A 74 8.15 3.48 -6.16
N ASP A 75 8.61 4.46 -6.92
CA ASP A 75 8.11 5.83 -6.92
C ASP A 75 8.29 6.49 -8.30
N HIS A 76 7.88 7.75 -8.41
CA HIS A 76 8.06 8.58 -9.60
C HIS A 76 8.78 9.89 -9.23
N PRO A 77 9.73 10.38 -10.05
CA PRO A 77 10.45 11.63 -9.77
C PRO A 77 9.52 12.86 -9.69
N ASP A 78 8.41 12.82 -10.43
CA ASP A 78 7.28 13.73 -10.28
C ASP A 78 6.13 13.01 -9.55
N PRO A 79 5.83 13.36 -8.29
CA PRO A 79 4.77 12.72 -7.51
C PRO A 79 3.38 12.77 -8.16
N ALA A 80 3.08 13.76 -9.00
CA ALA A 80 1.78 13.89 -9.67
C ALA A 80 1.50 12.79 -10.70
N HIS A 81 2.54 12.06 -11.12
CA HIS A 81 2.48 10.90 -12.01
C HIS A 81 2.39 9.56 -11.25
N MET A 82 2.02 9.62 -9.97
CA MET A 82 1.66 8.44 -9.20
C MET A 82 0.17 8.46 -8.87
N LEU A 83 -0.48 7.29 -8.98
CA LEU A 83 -1.82 7.06 -8.46
C LEU A 83 -1.75 6.09 -7.27
N ILE A 84 -2.08 6.59 -6.09
CA ILE A 84 -2.27 5.76 -4.90
C ILE A 84 -3.77 5.53 -4.72
N SER A 85 -4.16 4.27 -4.72
CA SER A 85 -5.56 3.87 -4.59
C SER A 85 -5.68 2.59 -3.79
N GLY A 86 -6.91 2.23 -3.44
CA GLY A 86 -7.17 0.97 -2.80
C GLY A 86 -8.56 0.44 -3.09
N THR A 87 -8.79 -0.76 -2.60
CA THR A 87 -10.09 -1.44 -2.61
C THR A 87 -10.34 -2.00 -1.21
N GLY A 88 -11.55 -1.81 -0.68
CA GLY A 88 -11.96 -2.44 0.58
C GLY A 88 -12.98 -3.54 0.33
N LEU A 89 -13.40 -4.20 1.43
CA LEU A 89 -14.37 -5.31 1.40
C LEU A 89 -13.95 -6.51 0.55
N THR A 90 -12.65 -6.65 0.33
CA THR A 90 -12.05 -7.71 -0.48
C THR A 90 -11.68 -8.94 0.32
N HIS A 91 -11.45 -8.83 1.63
CA HIS A 91 -11.01 -9.94 2.48
C HIS A 91 -12.20 -10.61 3.16
N LEU A 92 -12.16 -11.94 3.29
CA LEU A 92 -13.30 -12.71 3.82
C LEU A 92 -13.69 -12.31 5.27
N GLY A 93 -12.76 -11.78 6.06
CA GLY A 93 -13.03 -11.25 7.41
C GLY A 93 -13.49 -9.79 7.46
N SER A 94 -13.26 -9.01 6.39
CA SER A 94 -13.42 -7.54 6.38
C SER A 94 -14.86 -7.07 6.56
N ALA A 95 -15.83 -7.87 6.09
CA ALA A 95 -17.24 -7.57 6.19
C ALA A 95 -17.71 -7.42 7.64
N SER A 96 -17.24 -8.31 8.53
CA SER A 96 -17.70 -8.33 9.92
C SER A 96 -17.25 -7.11 10.74
N ALA A 97 -16.03 -6.60 10.47
CA ALA A 97 -15.51 -5.40 11.13
C ALA A 97 -16.21 -4.13 10.64
N ARG A 98 -16.39 -3.99 9.31
CA ARG A 98 -17.03 -2.81 8.72
C ARG A 98 -18.54 -2.76 8.92
N ASP A 99 -19.23 -3.90 8.93
CA ASP A 99 -20.66 -3.94 9.25
C ASP A 99 -20.91 -3.42 10.67
N LYS A 100 -20.13 -3.85 11.66
CA LYS A 100 -20.20 -3.31 13.03
C LYS A 100 -19.92 -1.80 13.09
N MET A 101 -19.04 -1.27 12.23
CA MET A 101 -18.77 0.16 12.16
C MET A 101 -19.94 0.96 11.56
N HIS A 102 -20.69 0.39 10.62
CA HIS A 102 -21.76 1.08 9.89
C HIS A 102 -23.19 0.73 10.32
N GLN A 103 -23.37 -0.20 11.26
CA GLN A 103 -24.66 -0.49 11.86
C GLN A 103 -25.20 0.77 12.57
N GLN A 104 -26.33 1.29 12.07
CA GLN A 104 -27.07 2.36 12.75
C GLN A 104 -27.77 1.77 13.98
N ALA A 105 -27.71 2.48 15.10
CA ALA A 105 -28.45 2.10 16.30
C ALA A 105 -29.97 2.15 16.02
N GLY A 106 -30.60 0.99 15.76
CA GLY A 106 -32.05 0.85 15.70
C GLY A 106 -32.66 0.07 14.53
N ASP A 107 -31.89 -0.47 13.57
CA ASP A 107 -32.45 -1.31 12.50
C ASP A 107 -31.57 -2.56 12.22
N ASP A 108 -31.72 -3.58 13.06
CA ASP A 108 -31.04 -4.88 12.94
C ASP A 108 -31.51 -5.71 11.74
N SER A 109 -32.48 -5.22 10.94
CA SER A 109 -33.17 -6.02 9.92
C SER A 109 -32.76 -5.71 8.47
N ALA A 110 -32.16 -4.56 8.20
CA ALA A 110 -31.76 -4.14 6.86
C ALA A 110 -30.29 -4.48 6.57
N LEU A 111 -30.04 -5.22 5.48
CA LEU A 111 -28.68 -5.49 5.01
C LEU A 111 -27.99 -4.17 4.61
N THR A 112 -26.90 -3.81 5.30
CA THR A 112 -26.08 -2.64 4.97
C THR A 112 -25.53 -2.72 3.54
N ASP A 113 -25.27 -1.57 2.91
CA ASP A 113 -24.66 -1.53 1.58
C ASP A 113 -23.28 -2.21 1.56
N THR A 114 -22.54 -2.08 2.67
CA THR A 114 -21.30 -2.82 2.94
C THR A 114 -21.47 -4.32 2.80
N MET A 115 -22.47 -4.90 3.48
CA MET A 115 -22.73 -6.34 3.40
C MET A 115 -23.22 -6.76 2.03
N ARG A 116 -23.93 -5.89 1.30
CA ARG A 116 -24.37 -6.16 -0.08
C ARG A 116 -23.19 -6.24 -1.05
N ILE A 117 -22.29 -5.27 -1.01
CA ILE A 117 -21.07 -5.25 -1.85
C ILE A 117 -20.20 -6.47 -1.54
N PHE A 118 -20.00 -6.80 -0.26
CA PHE A 118 -19.23 -7.98 0.12
C PHE A 118 -19.85 -9.28 -0.42
N ARG A 119 -21.17 -9.44 -0.32
CA ARG A 119 -21.87 -10.63 -0.87
C ARG A 119 -21.70 -10.75 -2.37
N TRP A 120 -21.82 -9.65 -3.11
CA TRP A 120 -21.52 -9.65 -4.55
C TRP A 120 -20.10 -10.12 -4.81
N GLY A 121 -19.12 -9.62 -4.05
CA GLY A 121 -17.72 -10.06 -4.14
C GLY A 121 -17.57 -11.57 -3.94
N VAL A 122 -18.22 -12.14 -2.93
CA VAL A 122 -18.19 -13.61 -2.71
C VAL A 122 -18.83 -14.38 -3.86
N GLU A 123 -19.94 -13.88 -4.40
CA GLU A 123 -20.73 -14.57 -5.44
C GLU A 123 -20.09 -14.46 -6.84
N GLY A 124 -19.42 -13.35 -7.15
CA GLY A 124 -18.96 -13.06 -8.52
C GLY A 124 -17.63 -12.33 -8.61
N GLY A 125 -16.86 -12.20 -7.52
CA GLY A 125 -15.55 -11.55 -7.51
C GLY A 125 -14.41 -12.41 -8.06
N LYS A 126 -14.63 -13.73 -8.22
CA LYS A 126 -13.67 -14.70 -8.78
C LYS A 126 -14.22 -15.40 -10.02
N PRO A 127 -14.39 -14.68 -11.14
CA PRO A 127 -14.82 -15.27 -12.39
C PRO A 127 -13.73 -16.21 -12.97
N ALA A 128 -14.04 -16.91 -14.05
CA ALA A 128 -13.03 -17.63 -14.81
C ALA A 128 -11.98 -16.68 -15.40
N ALA A 129 -10.74 -17.15 -15.58
CA ALA A 129 -9.65 -16.34 -16.11
C ALA A 129 -10.03 -15.66 -17.45
N GLY A 130 -9.66 -14.39 -17.61
CA GLY A 130 -10.01 -13.56 -18.76
C GLY A 130 -11.44 -13.00 -18.77
N GLN A 131 -12.23 -13.23 -17.72
CA GLN A 131 -13.59 -12.68 -17.59
C GLN A 131 -13.65 -11.60 -16.52
N ALA A 132 -14.47 -10.57 -16.76
CA ALA A 132 -14.78 -9.56 -15.76
C ALA A 132 -15.80 -10.10 -14.75
N GLY A 133 -15.49 -9.96 -13.46
CA GLY A 133 -16.37 -10.30 -12.37
C GLY A 133 -17.17 -9.09 -11.90
N VAL A 134 -17.69 -9.17 -10.68
CA VAL A 134 -18.34 -8.01 -10.06
C VAL A 134 -17.32 -6.96 -9.64
N GLN A 135 -17.75 -5.70 -9.69
CA GLN A 135 -16.91 -4.57 -9.33
C GLN A 135 -16.70 -4.49 -7.81
N PRO A 136 -15.45 -4.41 -7.34
CA PRO A 136 -15.16 -4.17 -5.93
C PRO A 136 -15.39 -2.70 -5.55
N GLU A 137 -15.37 -2.39 -4.26
CA GLU A 137 -15.17 -1.03 -3.77
C GLU A 137 -13.83 -0.48 -4.31
N TRP A 138 -13.79 0.81 -4.64
CA TRP A 138 -12.56 1.47 -5.06
C TRP A 138 -12.51 2.88 -4.47
N PHE A 139 -11.34 3.30 -4.00
CA PHE A 139 -11.13 4.66 -3.51
C PHE A 139 -9.80 5.24 -4.01
N TYR A 140 -9.79 6.56 -4.16
CA TYR A 140 -8.59 7.36 -4.37
C TYR A 140 -7.98 7.71 -3.01
N LYS A 141 -6.67 7.51 -2.86
CA LYS A 141 -5.95 7.88 -1.63
C LYS A 141 -5.15 9.18 -1.81
N GLY A 142 -4.48 9.32 -2.94
CA GLY A 142 -3.59 10.44 -3.21
C GLY A 142 -2.66 10.18 -4.40
N ASP A 143 -1.68 11.05 -4.56
CA ASP A 143 -0.58 10.90 -5.49
C ASP A 143 0.73 10.54 -4.75
N GLY A 144 1.89 10.70 -5.38
CA GLY A 144 3.17 10.35 -4.76
C GLY A 144 3.51 11.21 -3.53
N SER A 145 2.89 12.39 -3.38
CA SER A 145 3.21 13.33 -2.30
C SER A 145 2.77 12.83 -0.92
N ILE A 146 1.82 11.88 -0.88
CA ILE A 146 1.32 11.29 0.36
C ILE A 146 2.13 10.07 0.83
N VAL A 147 3.13 9.64 0.05
CA VAL A 147 3.93 8.44 0.35
C VAL A 147 5.02 8.78 1.37
N VAL A 148 4.91 8.14 2.54
CA VAL A 148 5.88 8.23 3.63
C VAL A 148 6.90 7.10 3.47
N ARG A 149 8.18 7.46 3.57
CA ARG A 149 9.29 6.49 3.46
C ARG A 149 9.22 5.45 4.58
N PRO A 150 9.63 4.18 4.35
CA PRO A 150 9.80 3.21 5.42
C PRO A 150 10.68 3.78 6.56
N GLY A 151 10.21 3.64 7.79
CA GLY A 151 10.85 4.13 9.02
C GLY A 151 10.48 5.57 9.41
N ALA A 152 10.01 6.38 8.47
CA ALA A 152 9.62 7.78 8.75
C ALA A 152 8.27 7.87 9.48
N ALA A 153 8.05 9.01 10.14
CA ALA A 153 6.80 9.27 10.85
C ALA A 153 5.67 9.70 9.89
N PHE A 154 4.47 9.18 10.11
CA PHE A 154 3.27 9.63 9.44
C PHE A 154 2.89 11.04 9.88
N PRO A 155 2.68 11.99 8.94
CA PRO A 155 2.13 13.29 9.27
C PRO A 155 0.64 13.14 9.61
N VAL A 156 0.28 13.42 10.86
CA VAL A 156 -1.12 13.44 11.31
C VAL A 156 -1.59 14.89 11.37
N PRO A 157 -2.50 15.33 10.47
CA PRO A 157 -2.96 16.71 10.45
C PRO A 157 -3.86 17.00 11.66
N PRO A 158 -3.97 18.27 12.09
CA PRO A 158 -4.65 18.62 13.34
C PRO A 158 -6.17 18.37 13.32
N PHE A 159 -6.76 18.28 12.13
CA PHE A 159 -8.18 17.96 11.95
C PHE A 159 -8.48 16.46 11.93
N ALA A 160 -7.45 15.59 11.87
CA ALA A 160 -7.66 14.14 11.90
C ALA A 160 -8.17 13.71 13.28
N GLU A 161 -9.21 12.87 13.28
CA GLU A 161 -9.81 12.36 14.52
C GLU A 161 -9.23 11.01 14.95
N ASP A 162 -8.59 10.33 13.99
CA ASP A 162 -7.93 9.05 14.15
C ASP A 162 -6.68 8.94 13.26
N ALA A 163 -5.81 8.02 13.66
CA ALA A 163 -4.52 7.71 13.06
C ALA A 163 -4.34 6.18 13.04
N GLY A 164 -5.27 5.47 12.40
CA GLY A 164 -5.31 4.01 12.40
C GLY A 164 -4.51 3.39 11.27
N GLU A 165 -3.88 2.24 11.56
CA GLU A 165 -3.20 1.42 10.58
C GLU A 165 -4.14 0.45 9.87
N GLU A 166 -3.89 0.24 8.58
CA GLU A 166 -4.51 -0.83 7.80
C GLU A 166 -3.37 -1.64 7.13
N PRO A 167 -2.98 -2.80 7.70
CA PRO A 167 -1.94 -3.65 7.16
C PRO A 167 -2.43 -4.36 5.90
N GLU A 168 -1.79 -4.06 4.77
CA GLU A 168 -2.24 -4.47 3.44
C GLU A 168 -1.10 -5.06 2.60
N ILE A 169 -1.48 -5.75 1.52
CA ILE A 169 -0.57 -5.96 0.38
C ILE A 169 -0.95 -4.96 -0.71
N GLY A 170 0.05 -4.22 -1.21
CA GLY A 170 -0.07 -3.33 -2.36
C GLY A 170 0.52 -3.95 -3.62
N GLY A 171 -0.22 -3.88 -4.72
CA GLY A 171 0.31 -4.11 -6.06
C GLY A 171 1.07 -2.89 -6.57
N LEU A 172 2.26 -3.12 -7.14
CA LEU A 172 3.17 -2.09 -7.64
C LEU A 172 3.24 -2.19 -9.17
N TYR A 173 2.86 -1.11 -9.87
CA TYR A 173 2.72 -1.12 -11.33
C TYR A 173 3.38 0.08 -11.98
N VAL A 174 3.79 -0.10 -13.23
CA VAL A 174 4.18 0.97 -14.16
C VAL A 174 3.35 0.86 -15.43
N ILE A 175 2.93 1.98 -15.99
CA ILE A 175 2.28 2.01 -17.31
C ILE A 175 3.35 2.10 -18.39
N GLY A 176 3.39 1.13 -19.31
CA GLY A 176 4.34 1.10 -20.42
C GLY A 176 4.06 2.16 -21.48
N HIS A 177 5.02 2.35 -22.39
CA HIS A 177 4.84 3.23 -23.56
C HIS A 177 3.68 2.79 -24.48
N ASP A 178 3.31 1.51 -24.43
CA ASP A 178 2.17 0.93 -25.14
C ASP A 178 0.83 1.13 -24.40
N ARG A 179 0.83 1.91 -23.31
CA ARG A 179 -0.33 2.20 -22.44
C ARG A 179 -0.87 0.98 -21.69
N LYS A 180 -0.10 -0.11 -21.57
CA LYS A 180 -0.50 -1.25 -20.76
C LYS A 180 0.04 -1.13 -19.34
N PRO A 181 -0.73 -1.57 -18.33
CA PRO A 181 -0.20 -1.72 -16.99
C PRO A 181 0.71 -2.95 -16.91
N TYR A 182 1.88 -2.78 -16.30
CA TYR A 182 2.82 -3.85 -16.00
C TYR A 182 2.98 -3.97 -14.50
N ARG A 183 2.57 -5.11 -13.92
CA ARG A 183 2.80 -5.43 -12.52
C ARG A 183 4.26 -5.78 -12.30
N LEU A 184 4.95 -5.01 -11.47
CA LEU A 184 6.34 -5.29 -11.09
C LEU A 184 6.39 -6.33 -9.96
N GLY A 185 5.37 -6.33 -9.11
CA GLY A 185 5.26 -7.21 -7.96
C GLY A 185 4.43 -6.56 -6.86
N PHE A 186 4.80 -6.84 -5.62
CA PHE A 186 4.00 -6.52 -4.45
C PHE A 186 4.86 -5.98 -3.31
N ALA A 187 4.27 -5.20 -2.41
CA ALA A 187 4.89 -4.76 -1.16
C ALA A 187 3.90 -4.86 0.00
N VAL A 188 4.41 -5.00 1.23
CA VAL A 188 3.62 -4.75 2.44
C VAL A 188 3.31 -3.26 2.51
N GLY A 189 2.11 -2.92 2.97
CA GLY A 189 1.59 -1.57 3.02
C GLY A 189 0.94 -1.24 4.36
N ASN A 190 0.95 0.04 4.69
CA ASN A 190 0.10 0.65 5.71
C ASN A 190 -0.78 1.70 5.04
N GLU A 191 -2.06 1.38 4.85
CA GLU A 191 -3.09 2.24 4.28
C GLU A 191 -3.74 3.09 5.40
N PHE A 192 -2.94 4.01 5.95
CA PHE A 192 -3.30 4.79 7.13
C PHE A 192 -4.61 5.59 6.95
N SER A 193 -5.52 5.47 7.92
CA SER A 193 -6.93 5.86 7.78
C SER A 193 -7.50 6.53 9.03
N ASP A 194 -8.50 7.40 8.83
CA ASP A 194 -9.27 8.05 9.90
C ASP A 194 -10.62 7.35 10.13
N HIS A 195 -10.61 6.27 10.93
CA HIS A 195 -11.79 5.42 11.11
C HIS A 195 -12.91 6.13 11.88
N VAL A 196 -12.58 7.12 12.70
CA VAL A 196 -13.57 7.93 13.41
C VAL A 196 -14.38 8.77 12.41
N MET A 197 -13.71 9.40 11.44
CA MET A 197 -14.36 10.13 10.35
C MET A 197 -15.25 9.21 9.50
N GLU A 198 -14.75 8.04 9.11
CA GLU A 198 -15.51 7.05 8.31
C GLU A 198 -16.77 6.56 9.02
N ARG A 199 -16.67 6.27 10.32
CA ARG A 199 -17.79 5.76 11.12
C ARG A 199 -18.96 6.73 11.21
N LYS A 200 -18.72 8.05 11.10
CA LYS A 200 -19.79 9.05 11.16
C LYS A 200 -20.81 8.89 10.03
N ASN A 201 -20.34 8.59 8.82
CA ASN A 201 -21.18 8.40 7.65
C ASN A 201 -20.38 7.74 6.54
N TYR A 202 -20.99 6.80 5.80
CA TYR A 202 -20.32 6.13 4.69
C TYR A 202 -19.82 7.11 3.59
N LEU A 203 -20.48 8.27 3.41
CA LEU A 203 -20.03 9.31 2.48
C LEU A 203 -18.71 9.97 2.89
N TYR A 204 -18.26 9.77 4.12
CA TYR A 204 -16.98 10.26 4.62
C TYR A 204 -15.82 9.27 4.42
N LEU A 205 -16.07 8.10 3.82
CA LEU A 205 -15.00 7.17 3.43
C LEU A 205 -13.92 7.87 2.58
N ALA A 206 -14.31 8.68 1.60
CA ALA A 206 -13.32 9.41 0.80
C ALA A 206 -12.45 10.33 1.67
N HIS A 207 -13.05 11.02 2.64
CA HIS A 207 -12.32 11.91 3.56
C HIS A 207 -11.45 11.17 4.57
N SER A 208 -11.85 9.95 4.99
CA SER A 208 -11.04 9.13 5.90
C SER A 208 -9.78 8.59 5.23
N LYS A 209 -9.85 8.31 3.93
CA LYS A 209 -8.74 7.76 3.13
C LYS A 209 -7.73 8.81 2.65
N LEU A 210 -8.11 10.10 2.59
CA LEU A 210 -7.22 11.23 2.27
C LEU A 210 -6.20 11.49 3.39
N ARG A 211 -5.26 10.56 3.55
CA ARG A 211 -4.16 10.53 4.53
C ARG A 211 -2.93 9.90 3.86
N SER A 212 -1.78 10.04 4.50
CA SER A 212 -0.54 9.41 4.04
C SER A 212 -0.62 7.88 3.96
N CYS A 213 0.32 7.26 3.25
CA CYS A 213 0.52 5.81 3.27
C CYS A 213 2.02 5.49 3.30
N SER A 214 2.37 4.26 3.68
CA SER A 214 3.72 3.74 3.47
C SER A 214 3.63 2.34 2.88
N TYR A 215 4.65 1.94 2.12
CA TYR A 215 4.77 0.60 1.56
C TYR A 215 6.24 0.23 1.35
N GLY A 216 6.52 -1.07 1.34
CA GLY A 216 7.86 -1.62 1.32
C GLY A 216 8.18 -2.34 2.62
N PRO A 217 9.43 -2.32 3.11
CA PRO A 217 10.60 -1.69 2.47
C PRO A 217 10.99 -2.32 1.14
N GLU A 218 10.55 -3.56 0.88
CA GLU A 218 10.95 -4.35 -0.29
C GLU A 218 9.81 -4.48 -1.31
N LEU A 219 10.16 -4.38 -2.59
CA LEU A 219 9.34 -4.89 -3.69
C LEU A 219 9.65 -6.38 -3.88
N ARG A 220 8.66 -7.23 -3.65
CA ARG A 220 8.70 -8.65 -3.98
C ARG A 220 8.29 -8.86 -5.43
N VAL A 221 9.25 -9.20 -6.28
CA VAL A 221 9.03 -9.47 -7.71
C VAL A 221 8.46 -10.88 -7.92
N GLY A 222 7.47 -11.00 -8.80
CA GLY A 222 6.82 -12.26 -9.18
C GLY A 222 5.39 -12.40 -8.66
N GLU A 223 4.82 -13.59 -8.81
CA GLU A 223 3.43 -13.87 -8.42
C GLU A 223 3.20 -13.83 -6.91
N LEU A 224 2.04 -13.31 -6.49
CA LEU A 224 1.65 -13.26 -5.09
C LEU A 224 1.35 -14.68 -4.57
N PRO A 225 1.89 -15.09 -3.41
CA PRO A 225 1.44 -16.31 -2.77
C PRO A 225 -0.07 -16.29 -2.51
N ARG A 226 -0.75 -17.39 -2.82
CA ARG A 226 -2.23 -17.45 -2.70
C ARG A 226 -2.70 -17.25 -1.27
N HIS A 227 -1.90 -17.63 -0.29
CA HIS A 227 -2.18 -17.43 1.13
C HIS A 227 -0.97 -16.79 1.79
N LEU A 228 -1.22 -15.72 2.54
CA LEU A 228 -0.25 -14.99 3.34
C LEU A 228 -0.84 -14.82 4.74
N ALA A 229 0.00 -15.03 5.75
CA ALA A 229 -0.27 -14.71 7.13
C ALA A 229 0.86 -13.83 7.64
N GLY A 230 0.55 -12.58 7.96
CA GLY A 230 1.48 -11.60 8.50
C GLY A 230 1.06 -11.15 9.90
N THR A 231 1.84 -10.26 10.48
CA THR A 231 1.53 -9.69 11.80
C THR A 231 1.56 -8.18 11.73
N SER A 232 0.52 -7.55 12.29
CA SER A 232 0.48 -6.11 12.55
C SER A 232 0.62 -5.88 14.04
N ARG A 233 1.43 -4.90 14.42
CA ARG A 233 1.73 -4.52 15.81
C ARG A 233 1.71 -3.02 15.98
N ILE A 234 1.29 -2.59 17.16
CA ILE A 234 1.46 -1.22 17.63
C ILE A 234 2.31 -1.26 18.89
N LEU A 235 3.44 -0.57 18.85
CA LEU A 235 4.35 -0.44 19.98
C LEU A 235 4.22 0.97 20.57
N ARG A 236 4.11 1.05 21.89
CA ARG A 236 4.18 2.30 22.65
C ARG A 236 5.31 2.20 23.65
N ASN A 237 6.27 3.12 23.60
CA ASN A 237 7.48 3.07 24.43
C ASN A 237 8.25 1.74 24.33
N GLY A 238 8.22 1.10 23.16
CA GLY A 238 8.87 -0.19 22.91
C GLY A 238 8.07 -1.43 23.35
N GLU A 239 6.90 -1.26 23.98
CA GLU A 239 6.03 -2.36 24.40
C GLU A 239 4.85 -2.51 23.43
N ALA A 240 4.52 -3.76 23.07
CA ALA A 240 3.36 -4.04 22.23
C ALA A 240 2.06 -3.80 23.01
N ILE A 241 1.32 -2.75 22.63
CA ILE A 241 -0.01 -2.47 23.19
C ILE A 241 -1.12 -3.19 22.42
N TRP A 242 -0.81 -3.62 21.20
CA TRP A 242 -1.70 -4.40 20.36
C TRP A 242 -0.90 -5.21 19.34
N GLN A 243 -1.40 -6.40 19.02
CA GLN A 243 -0.85 -7.27 17.99
C GLN A 243 -1.98 -8.15 17.45
N ASN A 244 -2.05 -8.30 16.13
CA ASN A 244 -2.95 -9.26 15.52
C ASN A 244 -2.35 -9.85 14.22
N GLU A 245 -2.86 -11.02 13.84
CA GLU A 245 -2.58 -11.60 12.53
C GLU A 245 -3.36 -10.84 11.45
N PHE A 246 -2.74 -10.62 10.29
CA PHE A 246 -3.46 -10.18 9.10
C PHE A 246 -3.27 -11.22 7.98
N LEU A 247 -4.39 -11.67 7.43
CA LEU A 247 -4.42 -12.65 6.35
C LEU A 247 -4.59 -11.95 5.02
N SER A 248 -3.81 -12.34 4.01
CA SER A 248 -3.92 -11.80 2.65
C SER A 248 -3.61 -12.84 1.58
N GLY A 249 -3.59 -12.44 0.31
CA GLY A 249 -3.53 -13.34 -0.84
C GLY A 249 -4.91 -13.85 -1.24
N GLU A 250 -5.06 -14.26 -2.51
CA GLU A 250 -6.36 -14.57 -3.12
C GLU A 250 -7.18 -15.63 -2.38
N ALA A 251 -6.54 -16.56 -1.64
CA ALA A 251 -7.24 -17.56 -0.83
C ALA A 251 -8.05 -16.93 0.32
N ASN A 252 -7.63 -15.76 0.81
CA ASN A 252 -8.27 -15.01 1.89
C ASN A 252 -9.16 -13.86 1.38
N MET A 253 -9.27 -13.70 0.06
CA MET A 253 -10.04 -12.64 -0.59
C MET A 253 -11.32 -13.17 -1.26
N CYS A 254 -12.33 -12.32 -1.46
CA CYS A 254 -13.52 -12.60 -2.24
C CYS A 254 -13.38 -12.21 -3.73
N HIS A 255 -12.36 -11.41 -4.08
CA HIS A 255 -12.00 -11.12 -5.47
C HIS A 255 -10.72 -11.83 -5.90
N SER A 256 -10.58 -12.14 -7.20
CA SER A 256 -9.29 -12.49 -7.78
C SER A 256 -8.46 -11.24 -8.06
N LEU A 257 -7.13 -11.37 -8.09
CA LEU A 257 -6.23 -10.26 -8.46
C LEU A 257 -6.53 -9.76 -9.87
N GLU A 258 -6.77 -10.69 -10.82
CA GLU A 258 -7.14 -10.35 -12.19
C GLU A 258 -8.41 -9.49 -12.24
N ASN A 259 -9.40 -9.79 -11.39
CA ASN A 259 -10.62 -8.99 -11.32
C ASN A 259 -10.35 -7.60 -10.72
N LEU A 260 -9.59 -7.51 -9.63
CA LEU A 260 -9.21 -6.22 -9.03
C LEU A 260 -8.44 -5.34 -10.02
N GLU A 261 -7.47 -5.92 -10.72
CA GLU A 261 -6.66 -5.24 -11.74
C GLU A 261 -7.49 -4.80 -12.95
N TYR A 262 -8.41 -5.65 -13.43
CA TYR A 262 -9.34 -5.25 -14.49
C TYR A 262 -10.18 -4.05 -14.06
N HIS A 263 -10.79 -4.11 -12.89
CA HIS A 263 -11.65 -3.03 -12.40
C HIS A 263 -10.87 -1.75 -12.09
N HIS A 264 -9.57 -1.84 -11.78
CA HIS A 264 -8.69 -0.68 -11.70
C HIS A 264 -8.34 -0.14 -13.09
N PHE A 265 -7.71 -0.94 -13.96
CA PHE A 265 -7.08 -0.46 -15.19
C PHE A 265 -8.00 -0.34 -16.42
N LYS A 266 -9.28 -0.74 -16.33
CA LYS A 266 -10.25 -0.58 -17.45
C LYS A 266 -10.50 0.87 -17.88
N TYR A 267 -10.08 1.85 -17.08
CA TYR A 267 -10.28 3.27 -17.36
C TYR A 267 -9.09 3.88 -18.10
N SER A 268 -9.33 4.48 -19.27
CA SER A 268 -8.28 5.06 -20.12
C SER A 268 -7.44 6.15 -19.45
N GLN A 269 -8.01 6.85 -18.46
CA GLN A 269 -7.31 7.87 -17.65
C GLN A 269 -6.19 7.31 -16.77
N PHE A 270 -6.21 6.00 -16.47
CA PHE A 270 -5.20 5.30 -15.66
C PHE A 270 -4.14 4.61 -16.53
N LEU A 271 -4.16 4.85 -17.84
CA LEU A 271 -3.27 4.23 -18.83
C LEU A 271 -2.37 5.28 -19.49
N LYS A 272 -1.83 6.19 -18.68
CA LYS A 272 -0.88 7.23 -19.11
C LYS A 272 0.55 6.66 -19.08
N PRO A 273 1.28 6.63 -20.20
CA PRO A 273 2.64 6.10 -20.25
C PRO A 273 3.57 6.71 -19.20
N GLY A 274 4.30 5.85 -18.50
CA GLY A 274 5.29 6.23 -17.49
C GLY A 274 4.72 6.46 -16.09
N ASP A 275 3.40 6.53 -15.92
CA ASP A 275 2.77 6.67 -14.60
C ASP A 275 3.02 5.42 -13.75
N VAL A 276 3.07 5.64 -12.44
CA VAL A 276 3.22 4.58 -11.42
C VAL A 276 1.90 4.42 -10.68
N HIS A 277 1.48 3.18 -10.46
CA HIS A 277 0.28 2.90 -9.67
C HIS A 277 0.67 2.05 -8.46
N ILE A 278 0.18 2.45 -7.29
CA ILE A 278 0.15 1.63 -6.09
C ILE A 278 -1.31 1.36 -5.77
N HIS A 279 -1.69 0.08 -5.78
CA HIS A 279 -3.06 -0.34 -5.50
C HIS A 279 -3.11 -1.28 -4.30
N PHE A 280 -3.66 -0.79 -3.20
CA PHE A 280 -3.87 -1.52 -1.96
C PHE A 280 -5.08 -2.48 -2.09
N PHE A 281 -4.90 -3.77 -1.78
CA PHE A 281 -5.92 -4.80 -2.05
C PHE A 281 -6.92 -5.02 -0.92
N GLY A 282 -6.93 -4.17 0.10
CA GLY A 282 -7.78 -4.24 1.28
C GLY A 282 -7.13 -5.01 2.42
N THR A 283 -7.72 -4.85 3.60
CA THR A 283 -7.42 -5.63 4.79
C THR A 283 -8.70 -6.05 5.51
N ALA A 284 -8.55 -6.99 6.45
CA ALA A 284 -9.57 -7.37 7.42
C ALA A 284 -9.16 -7.08 8.88
N THR A 285 -7.95 -6.57 9.08
CA THR A 285 -7.33 -6.40 10.39
C THR A 285 -7.11 -4.92 10.63
N LEU A 286 -7.66 -4.36 11.70
CA LEU A 286 -7.45 -2.96 12.10
C LEU A 286 -7.58 -2.82 13.62
N SER A 287 -6.59 -2.20 14.27
CA SER A 287 -6.59 -2.04 15.74
C SER A 287 -7.76 -1.22 16.27
N PHE A 288 -8.33 -0.32 15.44
CA PHE A 288 -9.49 0.49 15.79
C PHE A 288 -10.72 -0.36 16.15
N ALA A 289 -10.90 -1.52 15.50
CA ALA A 289 -11.99 -2.45 15.82
C ALA A 289 -11.86 -3.07 17.22
N ASP A 290 -10.63 -3.13 17.74
CA ASP A 290 -10.30 -3.59 19.09
C ASP A 290 -10.24 -2.43 20.11
N GLY A 291 -10.64 -1.23 19.71
CA GLY A 291 -10.69 -0.05 20.57
C GLY A 291 -9.34 0.58 20.88
N ILE A 292 -8.29 0.24 20.11
CA ILE A 292 -6.98 0.86 20.25
C ILE A 292 -7.02 2.27 19.68
N ARG A 293 -6.44 3.22 20.44
CA ARG A 293 -6.24 4.59 20.01
C ARG A 293 -4.76 4.90 19.98
N THR A 294 -4.27 5.26 18.79
CA THR A 294 -2.88 5.62 18.57
C THR A 294 -2.61 7.04 19.03
N GLN A 295 -1.35 7.33 19.31
CA GLN A 295 -0.88 8.66 19.73
C GLN A 295 0.50 8.95 19.14
N PRO A 296 0.92 10.22 19.05
CA PRO A 296 2.27 10.57 18.62
C PRO A 296 3.35 9.78 19.39
N GLY A 297 4.28 9.19 18.63
CA GLY A 297 5.35 8.34 19.16
C GLY A 297 5.05 6.84 19.14
N ASP A 298 3.79 6.42 18.96
CA ASP A 298 3.48 5.01 18.71
C ASP A 298 4.15 4.55 17.40
N VAL A 299 4.47 3.26 17.33
CA VAL A 299 5.15 2.64 16.18
C VAL A 299 4.28 1.54 15.61
N PHE A 300 3.95 1.65 14.33
CA PHE A 300 3.40 0.56 13.54
C PHE A 300 4.52 -0.34 13.06
N GLU A 301 4.37 -1.64 13.25
CA GLU A 301 5.24 -2.67 12.66
C GLU A 301 4.35 -3.69 11.94
N ILE A 302 4.51 -3.80 10.62
CA ILE A 302 3.77 -4.73 9.78
C ILE A 302 4.77 -5.68 9.13
N SER A 303 4.60 -6.97 9.35
CA SER A 303 5.56 -8.00 8.93
C SER A 303 4.89 -9.11 8.14
N GLN A 304 5.55 -9.57 7.09
CA GLN A 304 5.17 -10.75 6.33
C GLN A 304 6.45 -11.41 5.76
N ALA A 305 6.69 -12.68 6.10
CA ALA A 305 7.94 -13.39 5.80
C ALA A 305 8.35 -13.41 4.31
N GLU A 306 7.39 -13.51 3.38
CA GLU A 306 7.62 -13.48 1.93
C GLU A 306 8.09 -12.11 1.42
N PHE A 307 7.90 -11.07 2.22
CA PHE A 307 8.19 -9.67 1.87
C PHE A 307 9.45 -9.12 2.55
N GLY A 308 10.17 -9.94 3.32
CA GLY A 308 11.45 -9.56 3.91
C GLY A 308 11.31 -8.74 5.19
N ALA A 309 12.03 -7.62 5.29
CA ALA A 309 12.02 -6.78 6.47
C ALA A 309 10.63 -6.19 6.76
N PRO A 310 10.27 -5.94 8.03
CA PRO A 310 9.00 -5.33 8.38
C PRO A 310 8.90 -3.89 7.86
N LEU A 311 7.70 -3.48 7.49
CA LEU A 311 7.36 -2.08 7.29
C LEU A 311 7.13 -1.44 8.67
N VAL A 312 7.96 -0.46 9.00
CA VAL A 312 7.90 0.25 10.29
C VAL A 312 7.66 1.72 10.04
N ASN A 313 6.69 2.33 10.72
CA ASN A 313 6.46 3.77 10.67
C ASN A 313 6.00 4.25 12.03
N ARG A 314 6.29 5.51 12.37
CA ARG A 314 5.84 6.12 13.63
C ARG A 314 4.59 6.97 13.40
N VAL A 315 3.76 7.13 14.42
CA VAL A 315 2.72 8.16 14.45
C VAL A 315 3.40 9.49 14.76
N GLY A 316 3.31 10.44 13.84
CA GLY A 316 3.84 11.79 14.01
C GLY A 316 2.74 12.83 14.25
N SER A 317 3.06 14.07 13.89
CA SER A 317 2.15 15.21 13.87
C SER A 317 2.51 16.09 12.67
N ALA A 318 1.54 16.83 12.15
CA ALA A 318 1.74 17.83 11.12
C ALA A 318 0.95 19.10 11.43
N ASP A 319 1.43 20.22 10.92
CA ASP A 319 0.70 21.49 10.99
C ASP A 319 -0.44 21.52 9.97
N ALA A 320 -1.42 22.40 10.20
CA ALA A 320 -2.45 22.66 9.20
C ALA A 320 -1.83 23.31 7.96
N ALA A 321 -2.11 22.76 6.79
CA ALA A 321 -1.64 23.31 5.52
C ALA A 321 -2.54 24.45 4.99
N PHE A 322 -3.74 24.60 5.55
CA PHE A 322 -4.77 25.50 5.04
C PHE A 322 -5.76 25.87 6.16
N GLU A 323 -6.15 27.15 6.23
CA GLU A 323 -7.14 27.64 7.20
C GLU A 323 -8.42 28.15 6.53
N PRO A 324 -9.58 28.08 7.21
CA PRO A 324 -10.83 28.64 6.69
C PRO A 324 -10.71 30.14 6.40
N GLY A 325 -10.99 30.52 5.15
CA GLY A 325 -10.92 31.92 4.69
C GLY A 325 -9.69 32.25 3.85
N ASP A 326 -8.73 31.34 3.72
CA ASP A 326 -7.51 31.55 2.91
C ASP A 326 -7.78 31.46 1.39
N VAL A 327 -8.97 31.04 0.96
CA VAL A 327 -9.35 31.06 -0.46
C VAL A 327 -9.55 32.50 -0.91
N ILE A 328 -8.64 32.98 -1.77
CA ILE A 328 -8.76 34.30 -2.41
C ILE A 328 -9.38 34.18 -3.81
N THR A 329 -10.22 35.14 -4.19
CA THR A 329 -10.64 35.34 -5.58
C THR A 329 -9.62 36.24 -6.27
N LEU A 330 -9.14 35.83 -7.45
CA LEU A 330 -8.26 36.63 -8.30
C LEU A 330 -9.03 37.63 -9.15
#